data_AF-A0A261Q9B5-F1
#
_entry.id   AF-A0A261Q9B5-F1
#
_cell.length_a   1.000
_cell.length_b   1.000
_cell.length_c   1.000
_cell.angle_alpha   90.00
_cell.angle_beta   90.00
_cell.angle_gamma   90.00
#
_symmetry.space_group_name_H-M   'P 1'
#
loop_
_entity.id
_entity.type
_entity.pdbx_description
1 polymer ?
#
loop_
_entity_poly.entity_id
_entity_poly.type
_entity_poly.pdbx_seq_one_letter_code
_entity_poly.pdbx_strand_id
1 'polypeptide(L)'
;MLRIRLRTWAYPPDEAGCKRFTARNTVKECYDQLVTDLMQAASLMTLDKGNAYASKNAAYALLANVYLQRGENEKVVEIVNLVMRQNKYKLVTGTEFTNYFTTDHSTDQETIFCMRMTSAQTAATFGINYDYTDSRYAAASEPLIALLNEGKTDARLQHYVSLMTNTQGTRYFVNKYTQDGNIRLSSPVFSRYAGLLLDRAEALAKLGRNTEALSDVNAIRQRAGLTDLYSESNLRGRATVLDAVLDERRMELAFEFGYRRDDLLRNNRPLVRSYTTNLPGDKITVQPTDATVVFLLPQTEMSVNPNLVQNPQ
;
A
#
# COMPACT_ATOMS: atom_id res chain seq x y z
N MET A 1 11.26 12.89 9.76
CA MET A 1 10.09 13.39 9.00
C MET A 1 10.25 12.96 7.55
N LEU A 2 9.49 11.95 7.13
CA LEU A 2 9.74 11.24 5.88
C LEU A 2 9.18 12.01 4.66
N ARG A 3 9.97 12.10 3.59
CA ARG A 3 9.73 13.00 2.47
C ARG A 3 9.14 12.24 1.27
N ILE A 4 7.83 12.03 1.27
CA ILE A 4 7.10 11.72 0.02
C ILE A 4 6.64 13.07 -0.56
N ARG A 5 7.17 13.45 -1.73
CA ARG A 5 6.77 14.69 -2.42
C ARG A 5 5.87 14.33 -3.60
N LEU A 6 4.56 14.49 -3.42
CA LEU A 6 3.58 14.34 -4.49
C LEU A 6 3.43 15.66 -5.26
N ARG A 7 3.44 15.60 -6.60
CA ARG A 7 3.17 16.73 -7.50
C ARG A 7 1.65 16.98 -7.59
N THR A 8 1.25 18.23 -7.59
CA THR A 8 -0.06 18.69 -8.10
C THR A 8 0.12 19.12 -9.55
N TRP A 9 -0.53 18.44 -10.49
CA TRP A 9 -0.60 18.86 -11.90
C TRP A 9 -1.96 19.49 -12.16
N ALA A 10 -2.00 20.81 -12.26
CA ALA A 10 -3.10 21.51 -12.92
C ALA A 10 -2.46 22.57 -13.83
N TYR A 11 -2.45 22.32 -15.13
CA TYR A 11 -2.24 23.36 -16.13
C TYR A 11 -3.62 23.75 -16.68
N PRO A 12 -4.22 24.87 -16.26
CA PRO A 12 -5.19 25.53 -17.11
C PRO A 12 -4.47 26.12 -18.33
N PRO A 13 -5.13 26.18 -19.49
CA PRO A 13 -4.55 26.77 -20.68
C PRO A 13 -4.43 28.30 -20.48
N ASP A 14 -3.25 28.82 -20.84
CA ASP A 14 -2.98 30.16 -21.41
C ASP A 14 -3.63 31.44 -20.85
N GLU A 15 -3.86 31.56 -19.54
CA GLU A 15 -4.08 32.88 -18.94
C GLU A 15 -2.76 33.68 -18.79
N ALA A 16 -2.76 34.91 -19.30
CA ALA A 16 -1.66 35.87 -19.20
C ALA A 16 -1.31 36.15 -17.72
N GLY A 17 -0.21 35.56 -17.25
CA GLY A 17 0.21 35.59 -15.84
C GLY A 17 0.71 34.24 -15.31
N CYS A 18 0.51 33.15 -16.06
CA CYS A 18 1.00 31.83 -15.69
C CYS A 18 2.54 31.79 -15.70
N LYS A 19 3.16 31.66 -14.51
CA LYS A 19 4.59 31.37 -14.38
C LYS A 19 4.85 29.99 -14.98
N ARG A 20 5.26 29.94 -16.25
CA ARG A 20 5.63 28.70 -16.97
C ARG A 20 6.65 27.82 -16.21
N PHE A 21 7.41 28.40 -15.29
CA PHE A 21 8.39 27.71 -14.46
C PHE A 21 8.21 28.05 -12.98
N THR A 22 7.80 27.07 -12.18
CA THR A 22 7.59 27.21 -10.74
C THR A 22 8.70 26.54 -9.93
N ALA A 23 9.02 27.13 -8.77
CA ALA A 23 9.86 26.45 -7.78
C ALA A 23 9.06 25.33 -7.09
N ARG A 24 9.75 24.34 -6.52
CA ARG A 24 9.08 23.28 -5.75
C ARG A 24 8.53 23.85 -4.45
N ASN A 25 7.27 23.53 -4.18
CA ASN A 25 6.72 23.67 -2.84
C ASN A 25 7.46 22.78 -1.82
N THR A 26 7.30 23.15 -0.56
CA THR A 26 7.73 22.33 0.57
C THR A 26 6.87 21.06 0.65
N VAL A 27 7.41 20.03 1.30
CA VAL A 27 6.65 18.79 1.58
C VAL A 27 5.34 19.12 2.30
N LYS A 28 5.40 20.02 3.30
CA LYS A 28 4.25 20.43 4.09
C LYS A 28 3.16 21.05 3.22
N GLU A 29 3.49 21.99 2.35
CA GLU A 29 2.52 22.63 1.44
C GLU A 29 1.84 21.60 0.53
N CYS A 30 2.58 20.64 -0.03
CA CYS A 30 1.98 19.57 -0.83
C CYS A 30 1.01 18.72 -0.01
N TYR A 31 1.39 18.36 1.22
CA TYR A 31 0.55 17.58 2.12
C TYR A 31 -0.69 18.35 2.61
N ASP A 32 -0.58 19.66 2.81
CA ASP A 32 -1.72 20.51 3.16
C ASP A 32 -2.68 20.63 1.99
N GLN A 33 -2.18 20.79 0.76
CA GLN A 33 -3.02 20.80 -0.43
C GLN A 33 -3.76 19.46 -0.62
N LEU A 34 -3.07 18.33 -0.43
CA LEU A 34 -3.71 16.99 -0.49
C LEU A 34 -4.85 16.87 0.52
N VAL A 35 -4.64 17.32 1.76
CA VAL A 35 -5.69 17.29 2.80
C VAL A 35 -6.87 18.17 2.38
N THR A 36 -6.63 19.40 1.92
CA THR A 36 -7.67 20.30 1.45
C THR A 36 -8.48 19.69 0.31
N ASP A 37 -7.80 19.19 -0.73
CA ASP A 37 -8.46 18.62 -1.91
C ASP A 37 -9.26 17.37 -1.56
N LEU A 38 -8.72 16.48 -0.73
CA LEU A 38 -9.41 15.24 -0.35
C LEU A 38 -10.62 15.49 0.55
N MET A 39 -10.53 16.44 1.48
CA MET A 39 -11.67 16.85 2.30
C MET A 39 -12.77 17.48 1.45
N GLN A 40 -12.40 18.37 0.52
CA GLN A 40 -13.35 18.98 -0.41
C GLN A 40 -13.99 17.91 -1.31
N ALA A 41 -13.19 17.02 -1.88
CA ALA A 41 -13.67 15.96 -2.77
C ALA A 41 -14.62 15.01 -2.03
N ALA A 42 -14.31 14.63 -0.78
CA ALA A 42 -15.20 13.84 0.05
C ALA A 42 -16.54 14.54 0.31
N SER A 43 -16.56 15.87 0.46
CA SER A 43 -17.80 16.64 0.64
C SER A 43 -18.66 16.71 -0.64
N LEU A 44 -18.02 16.75 -1.81
CA LEU A 44 -18.68 16.91 -3.11
C LEU A 44 -19.15 15.58 -3.71
N MET A 45 -18.45 14.47 -3.42
CA MET A 45 -18.78 13.15 -3.98
C MET A 45 -19.98 12.52 -3.26
N THR A 46 -21.18 12.75 -3.79
CA THR A 46 -22.44 12.26 -3.21
C THR A 46 -23.01 11.01 -3.90
N LEU A 47 -22.52 10.66 -5.09
CA LEU A 47 -23.00 9.52 -5.87
C LEU A 47 -22.13 8.28 -5.66
N ASP A 48 -22.78 7.13 -5.51
CA ASP A 48 -22.13 5.82 -5.49
C ASP A 48 -22.16 5.19 -6.87
N LYS A 49 -20.99 5.03 -7.50
CA LYS A 49 -20.84 4.44 -8.84
C LYS A 49 -20.12 3.09 -8.80
N GLY A 50 -19.90 2.52 -7.62
CA GLY A 50 -19.09 1.32 -7.43
C GLY A 50 -17.60 1.63 -7.30
N ASN A 51 -16.81 0.57 -7.10
CA ASN A 51 -15.42 0.70 -6.63
C ASN A 51 -14.44 1.12 -7.73
N ALA A 52 -14.86 1.08 -8.99
CA ALA A 52 -14.06 1.50 -10.14
C ALA A 52 -14.00 3.03 -10.32
N TYR A 53 -14.71 3.79 -9.48
CA TYR A 53 -14.79 5.25 -9.56
C TYR A 53 -14.34 5.89 -8.27
N ALA A 54 -13.81 7.11 -8.37
CA ALA A 54 -13.60 7.94 -7.19
C ALA A 54 -14.93 8.13 -6.45
N SER A 55 -14.87 8.04 -5.12
CA SER A 55 -16.03 8.17 -4.24
C SER A 55 -15.62 8.90 -2.97
N LYS A 56 -16.60 9.33 -2.16
CA LYS A 56 -16.36 9.90 -0.83
C LYS A 56 -15.47 9.00 0.02
N ASN A 57 -15.72 7.69 0.00
CA ASN A 57 -14.94 6.74 0.79
C ASN A 57 -13.56 6.47 0.19
N ALA A 58 -13.38 6.57 -1.13
CA ALA A 58 -12.06 6.54 -1.74
C ALA A 58 -11.22 7.77 -1.32
N ALA A 59 -11.83 8.96 -1.28
CA ALA A 59 -11.18 10.17 -0.76
C ALA A 59 -10.82 10.03 0.72
N TYR A 60 -11.73 9.50 1.56
CA TYR A 60 -11.42 9.22 2.96
C TYR A 60 -10.33 8.17 3.14
N ALA A 61 -10.29 7.12 2.31
CA ALA A 61 -9.25 6.11 2.40
C ALA A 61 -7.86 6.68 2.08
N LEU A 62 -7.76 7.49 1.03
CA LEU A 62 -6.51 8.18 0.70
C LEU A 62 -6.15 9.24 1.77
N LEU A 63 -7.14 9.94 2.32
CA LEU A 63 -6.93 10.92 3.39
C LEU A 63 -6.41 10.28 4.68
N ALA A 64 -6.92 9.09 5.06
CA ALA A 64 -6.41 8.33 6.19
C ALA A 64 -4.92 7.98 5.98
N ASN A 65 -4.54 7.52 4.78
CA ASN A 65 -3.15 7.25 4.46
C ASN A 65 -2.28 8.52 4.54
N VAL A 66 -2.77 9.64 4.00
CA VAL A 66 -2.11 10.95 4.07
C VAL A 66 -1.87 11.38 5.53
N TYR A 67 -2.87 11.25 6.40
CA TYR A 67 -2.72 11.54 7.83
C TYR A 67 -1.73 10.59 8.51
N LEU A 68 -1.73 9.31 8.16
CA LEU A 68 -0.79 8.32 8.70
C LEU A 68 0.65 8.66 8.34
N GLN A 69 0.90 9.09 7.10
CA GLN A 69 2.24 9.53 6.66
C GLN A 69 2.69 10.82 7.36
N ARG A 70 1.75 11.70 7.74
CA ARG A 70 2.01 12.91 8.52
C ARG A 70 2.18 12.65 10.02
N GLY A 71 1.89 11.43 10.49
CA GLY A 71 1.89 11.09 11.92
C GLY A 71 0.68 11.63 12.69
N GLU A 72 -0.39 12.02 12.00
CA GLU A 72 -1.60 12.60 12.59
C GLU A 72 -2.56 11.48 13.02
N ASN A 73 -2.12 10.64 13.97
CA ASN A 73 -2.75 9.36 14.32
C ASN A 73 -4.23 9.50 14.74
N GLU A 74 -4.60 10.50 15.52
CA GLU A 74 -6.01 10.72 15.92
C GLU A 74 -6.92 10.94 14.69
N LYS A 75 -6.44 11.68 13.70
CA LYS A 75 -7.20 11.93 12.46
C LYS A 75 -7.33 10.67 11.60
N VAL A 76 -6.33 9.79 11.61
CA VAL A 76 -6.44 8.47 10.96
C VAL A 76 -7.59 7.70 11.59
N VAL A 77 -7.63 7.63 12.92
CA VAL A 77 -8.69 6.92 13.66
C VAL A 77 -10.07 7.53 13.35
N GLU A 78 -10.19 8.86 13.35
CA GLU A 78 -11.42 9.56 13.02
C GLU A 78 -11.94 9.22 11.62
N ILE A 79 -11.10 9.39 10.58
CA ILE A 79 -11.48 9.17 9.19
C ILE A 79 -11.82 7.69 8.93
N VAL A 80 -11.03 6.75 9.46
CA VAL A 80 -11.34 5.32 9.29
C VAL A 80 -12.66 4.97 9.99
N ASN A 81 -12.92 5.52 11.18
CA ASN A 81 -14.19 5.31 11.88
C ASN A 81 -15.39 5.86 11.07
N LEU A 82 -15.23 6.98 10.35
CA LEU A 82 -16.29 7.50 9.47
C LEU A 82 -16.61 6.54 8.32
N VAL A 83 -15.60 5.86 7.75
CA VAL A 83 -15.81 4.84 6.72
C VAL A 83 -16.48 3.59 7.31
N MET A 84 -16.00 3.12 8.47
CA MET A 84 -16.51 1.92 9.12
C MET A 84 -17.97 2.04 9.57
N ARG A 85 -18.37 3.19 10.14
CA ARG A 85 -19.75 3.40 10.63
C ARG A 85 -20.81 3.31 9.54
N GLN A 86 -20.43 3.46 8.27
CA GLN A 86 -21.36 3.32 7.14
C GLN A 86 -21.76 1.85 6.90
N ASN A 87 -21.02 0.89 7.46
CA ASN A 87 -21.24 -0.55 7.30
C ASN A 87 -21.33 -1.01 5.83
N LYS A 88 -20.69 -0.26 4.92
CA LYS A 88 -20.66 -0.54 3.48
C LYS A 88 -19.60 -1.58 3.12
N TYR A 89 -18.47 -1.57 3.81
CA TYR A 89 -17.32 -2.42 3.53
C TYR A 89 -17.12 -3.44 4.63
N LYS A 90 -16.66 -4.63 4.26
CA LYS A 90 -16.33 -5.71 5.19
C LYS A 90 -15.14 -6.51 4.69
N LEU A 91 -14.49 -7.23 5.58
CA LEU A 91 -13.49 -8.22 5.18
C LEU A 91 -14.18 -9.34 4.41
N VAL A 92 -13.68 -9.67 3.22
CA VAL A 92 -14.13 -10.86 2.50
C VAL A 92 -13.58 -12.11 3.21
N THR A 93 -14.34 -13.20 3.18
CA THR A 93 -14.05 -14.43 3.95
C THR A 93 -14.20 -15.66 3.08
N GLY A 94 -13.66 -16.80 3.53
CA GLY A 94 -13.82 -18.08 2.83
C GLY A 94 -13.27 -18.02 1.41
N THR A 95 -14.02 -18.55 0.44
CA THR A 95 -13.59 -18.61 -0.96
C THR A 95 -13.44 -17.24 -1.62
N GLU A 96 -14.23 -16.24 -1.19
CA GLU A 96 -14.12 -14.87 -1.69
C GLU A 96 -12.77 -14.25 -1.30
N PHE A 97 -12.25 -14.56 -0.11
CA PHE A 97 -10.92 -14.14 0.29
C PHE A 97 -9.81 -14.85 -0.50
N THR A 98 -9.88 -16.17 -0.61
CA THR A 98 -8.85 -16.95 -1.30
C THR A 98 -8.78 -16.62 -2.78
N ASN A 99 -9.90 -16.23 -3.38
CA ASN A 99 -10.01 -15.82 -4.78
C ASN A 99 -9.98 -14.29 -4.96
N TYR A 100 -9.79 -13.51 -3.89
CA TYR A 100 -10.00 -12.06 -3.91
C TYR A 100 -9.28 -11.42 -5.08
N PHE A 101 -7.98 -11.71 -5.26
CA PHE A 101 -7.13 -11.13 -6.31
C PHE A 101 -7.33 -11.72 -7.72
N THR A 102 -8.26 -12.66 -7.89
CA THR A 102 -8.45 -13.42 -9.14
C THR A 102 -9.58 -12.89 -10.03
N THR A 103 -10.29 -11.86 -9.57
CA THR A 103 -11.50 -11.33 -10.21
C THR A 103 -11.43 -9.81 -10.40
N ASP A 104 -12.41 -9.25 -11.11
CA ASP A 104 -12.66 -7.81 -11.17
C ASP A 104 -13.15 -7.31 -9.80
N HIS A 105 -12.48 -6.29 -9.23
CA HIS A 105 -12.81 -5.76 -7.89
C HIS A 105 -13.82 -4.61 -7.87
N SER A 106 -14.42 -4.28 -9.01
CA SER A 106 -15.34 -3.15 -9.13
C SER A 106 -16.61 -3.27 -8.27
N THR A 107 -16.93 -4.49 -7.80
CA THR A 107 -18.11 -4.79 -6.97
C THR A 107 -17.80 -5.43 -5.62
N ASP A 108 -16.53 -5.71 -5.32
CA ASP A 108 -16.14 -6.41 -4.09
C ASP A 108 -16.47 -5.61 -2.83
N GLN A 109 -16.90 -6.29 -1.77
CA GLN A 109 -17.27 -5.63 -0.51
C GLN A 109 -16.07 -5.17 0.32
N GLU A 110 -14.88 -5.75 0.10
CA GLU A 110 -13.65 -5.30 0.74
C GLU A 110 -13.00 -4.14 -0.02
N THR A 111 -13.27 -3.99 -1.32
CA THR A 111 -12.63 -2.97 -2.17
C THR A 111 -13.30 -1.61 -2.00
N ILE A 112 -12.50 -0.57 -1.78
CA ILE A 112 -12.97 0.82 -1.68
C ILE A 112 -12.75 1.55 -3.00
N PHE A 113 -11.57 1.36 -3.59
CA PHE A 113 -11.24 1.94 -4.89
C PHE A 113 -10.27 1.04 -5.66
N CYS A 114 -10.58 0.75 -6.92
CA CYS A 114 -9.76 -0.02 -7.84
C CYS A 114 -9.73 0.63 -9.23
N MET A 115 -8.71 0.30 -10.02
CA MET A 115 -8.76 0.52 -11.46
C MET A 115 -9.35 -0.74 -12.10
N ARG A 116 -10.53 -0.62 -12.70
CA ARG A 116 -11.15 -1.76 -13.37
C ARG A 116 -10.47 -2.04 -14.70
N MET A 117 -10.02 -3.28 -14.89
CA MET A 117 -9.42 -3.75 -16.13
C MET A 117 -10.24 -4.91 -16.70
N THR A 118 -10.49 -4.86 -18.00
CA THR A 118 -11.22 -5.89 -18.74
C THR A 118 -10.29 -6.66 -19.69
N SER A 119 -10.72 -7.83 -20.16
CA SER A 119 -9.97 -8.64 -21.12
C SER A 119 -9.69 -7.92 -22.47
N ALA A 120 -10.43 -6.86 -22.79
CA ALA A 120 -10.16 -6.01 -23.94
C ALA A 120 -8.93 -5.10 -23.75
N GLN A 121 -8.40 -4.99 -22.53
CA GLN A 121 -7.32 -4.07 -22.14
C GLN A 121 -6.02 -4.82 -21.76
N THR A 122 -5.84 -6.04 -22.25
CA THR A 122 -4.71 -6.96 -21.92
C THR A 122 -3.32 -6.44 -22.30
N ALA A 123 -3.22 -5.39 -23.13
CA ALA A 123 -1.96 -4.71 -23.45
C ALA A 123 -1.53 -3.67 -22.40
N ALA A 124 -2.43 -3.26 -21.50
CA ALA A 124 -2.18 -2.26 -20.47
C ALA A 124 -2.11 -2.94 -19.09
N THR A 125 -1.04 -3.67 -18.83
CA THR A 125 -0.93 -4.46 -17.61
C THR A 125 -0.35 -3.64 -16.47
N PHE A 126 -1.07 -3.55 -15.34
CA PHE A 126 -0.46 -3.23 -14.04
C PHE A 126 0.23 -4.50 -13.51
N GLY A 127 1.29 -4.93 -14.20
CA GLY A 127 1.89 -6.24 -13.99
C GLY A 127 3.20 -6.19 -13.23
N ILE A 128 3.19 -6.47 -11.92
CA ILE A 128 4.39 -6.93 -11.19
C ILE A 128 4.89 -8.29 -11.76
N ASN A 129 4.04 -8.97 -12.53
CA ASN A 129 4.26 -10.28 -13.13
C ASN A 129 4.64 -10.25 -14.62
N TYR A 130 4.91 -9.08 -15.23
CA TYR A 130 5.11 -8.97 -16.67
C TYR A 130 6.50 -8.41 -17.07
N ASP A 131 7.09 -9.06 -18.07
CA ASP A 131 8.22 -8.64 -18.94
C ASP A 131 7.93 -9.30 -20.31
N TYR A 132 8.64 -8.84 -21.32
CA TYR A 132 8.49 -9.22 -22.73
C TYR A 132 8.75 -10.71 -23.03
N THR A 133 9.22 -11.52 -22.06
CA THR A 133 9.66 -12.92 -22.24
C THR A 133 8.85 -13.98 -21.49
N ASP A 134 7.78 -13.58 -20.80
CA ASP A 134 6.80 -14.43 -20.10
C ASP A 134 7.38 -15.40 -19.05
N SER A 135 7.70 -14.85 -17.88
CA SER A 135 7.79 -15.58 -16.61
C SER A 135 7.32 -14.66 -15.48
N ARG A 136 6.93 -15.15 -14.31
CA ARG A 136 6.63 -14.21 -13.21
C ARG A 136 7.95 -13.60 -12.74
N TYR A 137 8.07 -12.26 -12.72
CA TYR A 137 9.37 -11.59 -12.47
C TYR A 137 9.65 -11.27 -11.00
N ALA A 138 8.61 -10.98 -10.22
CA ALA A 138 8.80 -10.63 -8.81
C ALA A 138 8.74 -11.86 -7.91
N ALA A 139 9.85 -12.12 -7.22
CA ALA A 139 9.91 -13.11 -6.15
C ALA A 139 9.73 -12.45 -4.78
N ALA A 140 9.01 -13.12 -3.89
CA ALA A 140 8.87 -12.75 -2.50
C ALA A 140 10.20 -12.93 -1.75
N SER A 141 10.50 -11.98 -0.89
CA SER A 141 11.68 -12.04 -0.02
C SER A 141 11.58 -13.16 1.01
N GLU A 142 12.68 -13.84 1.33
CA GLU A 142 12.73 -14.88 2.38
C GLU A 142 12.09 -14.43 3.71
N PRO A 143 12.32 -13.20 4.24
CA PRO A 143 11.70 -12.79 5.50
C PRO A 143 10.18 -12.61 5.43
N LEU A 144 9.62 -12.31 4.25
CA LEU A 144 8.15 -12.29 4.08
C LEU A 144 7.61 -13.73 4.09
N ILE A 145 8.29 -14.65 3.42
CA ILE A 145 7.93 -16.07 3.42
C ILE A 145 8.04 -16.67 4.82
N ALA A 146 9.07 -16.31 5.59
CA ALA A 146 9.20 -16.73 6.98
C ALA A 146 8.00 -16.27 7.82
N LEU A 147 7.61 -14.98 7.72
CA LEU A 147 6.45 -14.44 8.41
C LEU A 147 5.15 -15.17 8.06
N LEU A 148 4.89 -15.39 6.76
CA LEU A 148 3.69 -16.10 6.29
C LEU A 148 3.66 -17.57 6.76
N ASN A 149 4.83 -18.19 7.00
CA ASN A 149 4.92 -19.57 7.49
C ASN A 149 4.80 -19.70 9.02
N GLU A 150 4.94 -18.62 9.80
CA GLU A 150 4.82 -18.66 11.27
C GLU A 150 3.46 -19.21 11.73
N GLY A 151 2.40 -18.95 10.96
CA GLY A 151 1.05 -19.41 11.24
C GLY A 151 0.79 -20.86 10.87
N LYS A 152 1.64 -21.49 10.03
CA LYS A 152 1.48 -22.82 9.38
C LYS A 152 0.23 -23.00 8.51
N THR A 153 -0.88 -22.32 8.83
CA THR A 153 -2.18 -22.38 8.15
C THR A 153 -2.60 -21.03 7.57
N ASP A 154 -1.65 -20.09 7.42
CA ASP A 154 -1.95 -18.77 6.85
C ASP A 154 -2.38 -18.91 5.38
N ALA A 155 -3.67 -18.70 5.13
CA ALA A 155 -4.24 -18.84 3.79
C ALA A 155 -3.57 -17.89 2.78
N ARG A 156 -2.99 -16.77 3.22
CA ARG A 156 -2.33 -15.80 2.33
C ARG A 156 -1.16 -16.40 1.58
N LEU A 157 -0.43 -17.35 2.16
CA LEU A 157 0.76 -17.91 1.52
C LEU A 157 0.42 -18.52 0.16
N GLN A 158 -0.63 -19.33 0.07
CA GLN A 158 -0.99 -20.04 -1.16
C GLN A 158 -1.61 -19.11 -2.23
N HIS A 159 -2.23 -18.01 -1.81
CA HIS A 159 -2.92 -17.11 -2.72
C HIS A 159 -2.06 -15.92 -3.17
N TYR A 160 -1.11 -15.49 -2.33
CA TYR A 160 -0.29 -14.32 -2.60
C TYR A 160 0.96 -14.68 -3.42
N VAL A 161 1.45 -15.91 -3.27
CA VAL A 161 2.64 -16.40 -3.95
C VAL A 161 2.49 -17.85 -4.41
N SER A 162 3.29 -18.23 -5.40
CA SER A 162 3.39 -19.61 -5.89
C SER A 162 4.85 -20.04 -5.97
N LEU A 163 5.17 -21.22 -5.45
CA LEU A 163 6.52 -21.77 -5.54
C LEU A 163 6.76 -22.27 -6.97
N MET A 164 7.75 -21.71 -7.66
CA MET A 164 8.10 -22.10 -9.03
C MET A 164 9.61 -22.22 -9.18
N THR A 165 10.05 -23.01 -10.16
CA THR A 165 11.46 -23.19 -10.49
C THR A 165 11.71 -22.66 -11.90
N ASN A 166 12.67 -21.75 -12.03
CA ASN A 166 13.19 -21.29 -13.33
C ASN A 166 14.71 -21.48 -13.39
N THR A 167 15.35 -20.94 -14.43
CA THR A 167 16.81 -20.98 -14.60
C THR A 167 17.60 -20.30 -13.48
N GLN A 168 16.95 -19.46 -12.65
CA GLN A 168 17.54 -18.76 -11.50
C GLN A 168 17.22 -19.44 -10.15
N GLY A 169 16.60 -20.63 -10.18
CA GLY A 169 16.30 -21.46 -9.00
C GLY A 169 14.82 -21.50 -8.61
N THR A 170 14.54 -22.17 -7.50
CA THR A 170 13.19 -22.30 -6.94
C THR A 170 12.88 -21.13 -6.01
N ARG A 171 11.80 -20.39 -6.28
CA ARG A 171 11.41 -19.19 -5.51
C ARG A 171 9.89 -19.06 -5.43
N TYR A 172 9.42 -18.31 -4.44
CA TYR A 172 8.02 -17.91 -4.32
C TYR A 172 7.77 -16.66 -5.18
N PHE A 173 7.02 -16.81 -6.27
CA PHE A 173 6.68 -15.70 -7.16
C PHE A 173 5.30 -15.13 -6.86
N VAL A 174 5.11 -13.84 -7.09
CA VAL A 174 3.85 -13.13 -6.79
C VAL A 174 2.67 -13.68 -7.61
N ASN A 175 1.52 -13.85 -6.96
CA ASN A 175 0.27 -14.34 -7.55
C ASN A 175 -0.92 -13.36 -7.43
N LYS A 176 -0.78 -12.28 -6.65
CA LYS A 176 -1.84 -11.26 -6.43
C LYS A 176 -2.29 -10.46 -7.66
N TYR A 177 -1.58 -10.55 -8.78
CA TYR A 177 -1.87 -9.77 -9.99
C TYR A 177 -2.15 -10.73 -11.13
N THR A 178 -3.25 -11.47 -11.02
CA THR A 178 -3.70 -12.47 -11.99
C THR A 178 -5.21 -12.55 -11.92
N GLN A 179 -5.90 -12.19 -12.98
CA GLN A 179 -7.36 -12.11 -13.05
C GLN A 179 -7.87 -13.02 -14.17
N ASP A 180 -8.97 -13.73 -13.92
CA ASP A 180 -9.62 -14.61 -14.90
C ASP A 180 -8.65 -15.63 -15.53
N GLY A 181 -7.67 -16.11 -14.73
CA GLY A 181 -6.62 -17.03 -15.16
C GLY A 181 -5.51 -16.39 -16.03
N ASN A 182 -5.59 -15.09 -16.30
CA ASN A 182 -4.61 -14.36 -17.11
C ASN A 182 -3.64 -13.56 -16.22
N ILE A 183 -2.36 -13.96 -16.23
CA ILE A 183 -1.29 -13.30 -15.45
C ILE A 183 -0.95 -11.88 -15.93
N ARG A 184 -1.47 -11.50 -17.10
CA ARG A 184 -1.36 -10.17 -17.72
C ARG A 184 -2.60 -9.32 -17.43
N LEU A 185 -3.62 -9.85 -16.75
CA LEU A 185 -4.83 -9.10 -16.41
C LEU A 185 -4.92 -8.99 -14.89
N SER A 186 -5.18 -7.78 -14.40
CA SER A 186 -5.52 -7.53 -13.01
C SER A 186 -6.16 -6.16 -12.91
N SER A 187 -7.22 -6.06 -12.11
CA SER A 187 -7.78 -4.78 -11.69
C SER A 187 -7.03 -4.33 -10.43
N PRO A 188 -6.07 -3.40 -10.46
CA PRO A 188 -5.31 -3.07 -9.25
C PRO A 188 -6.18 -2.36 -8.20
N VAL A 189 -6.10 -2.82 -6.94
CA VAL A 189 -6.85 -2.26 -5.79
C VAL A 189 -6.06 -1.20 -5.05
N PHE A 190 -6.36 0.08 -5.28
CA PHE A 190 -5.68 1.18 -4.60
C PHE A 190 -5.95 1.23 -3.10
N SER A 191 -7.19 0.95 -2.69
CA SER A 191 -7.57 0.92 -1.28
C SER A 191 -8.66 -0.11 -1.02
N ARG A 192 -8.54 -0.80 0.11
CA ARG A 192 -9.46 -1.83 0.58
C ARG A 192 -9.57 -1.82 2.10
N TYR A 193 -10.63 -2.42 2.59
CA TYR A 193 -11.04 -2.37 3.99
C TYR A 193 -9.97 -2.89 4.95
N ALA A 194 -9.30 -3.99 4.62
CA ALA A 194 -8.19 -4.50 5.43
C ALA A 194 -7.04 -3.49 5.58
N GLY A 195 -6.72 -2.74 4.51
CA GLY A 195 -5.72 -1.68 4.55
C GLY A 195 -6.12 -0.56 5.52
N LEU A 196 -7.39 -0.16 5.51
CA LEU A 196 -7.91 0.84 6.46
C LEU A 196 -7.87 0.36 7.92
N LEU A 197 -8.27 -0.89 8.17
CA LEU A 197 -8.16 -1.47 9.52
C LEU A 197 -6.71 -1.45 10.00
N LEU A 198 -5.76 -1.76 9.13
CA LEU A 198 -4.34 -1.75 9.49
C LEU A 198 -3.74 -0.35 9.59
N ASP A 199 -4.24 0.63 8.84
CA ASP A 199 -3.87 2.05 9.00
C ASP A 199 -4.36 2.56 10.37
N ARG A 200 -5.59 2.20 10.75
CA ARG A 200 -6.16 2.49 12.06
C ARG A 200 -5.42 1.76 13.18
N ALA A 201 -5.09 0.48 13.00
CA ALA A 201 -4.34 -0.30 13.98
C ALA A 201 -2.97 0.32 14.29
N GLU A 202 -2.26 0.81 13.26
CA GLU A 202 -0.99 1.48 13.47
C GLU A 202 -1.16 2.80 14.23
N ALA A 203 -2.14 3.60 13.83
CA ALA A 203 -2.44 4.86 14.51
C ALA A 203 -2.81 4.62 15.99
N LEU A 204 -3.67 3.63 16.28
CA LEU A 204 -4.06 3.23 17.63
C LEU A 204 -2.86 2.75 18.46
N ALA A 205 -1.98 1.93 17.89
CA ALA A 205 -0.76 1.47 18.56
C ALA A 205 0.16 2.66 18.93
N LYS A 206 0.30 3.64 18.04
CA LYS A 206 1.09 4.87 18.30
C LYS A 206 0.47 5.77 19.37
N LEU A 207 -0.85 5.69 19.57
CA LEU A 207 -1.58 6.40 20.61
C LEU A 207 -1.62 5.62 21.94
N GLY A 208 -1.03 4.42 22.01
CA GLY A 208 -1.08 3.55 23.18
C GLY A 208 -2.43 2.83 23.36
N ARG A 209 -3.32 2.90 22.37
CA ARG A 209 -4.64 2.24 22.37
C ARG A 209 -4.50 0.78 21.89
N ASN A 210 -3.69 0.02 22.60
CA ASN A 210 -3.21 -1.31 22.21
C ASN A 210 -4.32 -2.32 22.00
N THR A 211 -5.27 -2.43 22.94
CA THR A 211 -6.40 -3.36 22.83
C THR A 211 -7.20 -3.14 21.52
N GLU A 212 -7.45 -1.88 21.14
CA GLU A 212 -8.16 -1.57 19.89
C GLU A 212 -7.30 -1.88 18.66
N ALA A 213 -6.00 -1.57 18.69
CA ALA A 213 -5.08 -1.91 17.62
C ALA A 213 -5.01 -3.43 17.38
N LEU A 214 -4.95 -4.21 18.45
CA LEU A 214 -4.94 -5.67 18.39
C LEU A 214 -6.28 -6.23 17.92
N SER A 215 -7.41 -5.57 18.21
CA SER A 215 -8.71 -5.96 17.65
C SER A 215 -8.70 -5.90 16.12
N ASP A 216 -8.16 -4.83 15.53
CA ASP A 216 -8.06 -4.68 14.08
C ASP A 216 -7.12 -5.71 13.45
N VAL A 217 -5.96 -5.90 14.05
CA VAL A 217 -4.99 -6.92 13.60
C VAL A 217 -5.58 -8.32 13.70
N ASN A 218 -6.25 -8.64 14.80
CA ASN A 218 -6.82 -9.97 15.00
C ASN A 218 -7.98 -10.26 14.04
N ALA A 219 -8.76 -9.27 13.63
CA ALA A 219 -9.76 -9.45 12.57
C ALA A 219 -9.13 -9.93 11.25
N ILE A 220 -7.97 -9.35 10.87
CA ILE A 220 -7.20 -9.77 9.70
C ILE A 220 -6.65 -11.20 9.88
N ARG A 221 -6.08 -11.49 11.05
CA ARG A 221 -5.51 -12.81 11.37
C ARG A 221 -6.55 -13.92 11.35
N GLN A 222 -7.70 -13.69 12.00
CA GLN A 222 -8.81 -14.62 12.00
C GLN A 222 -9.29 -14.92 10.57
N ARG A 223 -9.46 -13.88 9.75
CA ARG A 223 -9.84 -14.03 8.34
C ARG A 223 -8.81 -14.85 7.56
N ALA A 224 -7.53 -14.68 7.84
CA ALA A 224 -6.45 -15.45 7.24
C ALA A 224 -6.36 -16.92 7.72
N GLY A 225 -7.27 -17.36 8.61
CA GLY A 225 -7.31 -18.73 9.13
C GLY A 225 -6.36 -18.99 10.31
N LEU A 226 -5.87 -17.93 10.96
CA LEU A 226 -4.98 -18.04 12.11
C LEU A 226 -5.77 -18.08 13.42
N THR A 227 -5.55 -19.11 14.23
CA THR A 227 -6.14 -19.24 15.58
C THR A 227 -5.31 -18.56 16.65
N ASP A 228 -4.01 -18.40 16.41
CA ASP A 228 -3.07 -17.80 17.36
C ASP A 228 -3.11 -16.27 17.26
N LEU A 229 -4.07 -15.68 17.95
CA LEU A 229 -4.31 -14.24 17.99
C LEU A 229 -3.38 -13.53 18.99
N TYR A 230 -3.11 -12.25 18.72
CA TYR A 230 -2.31 -11.43 19.61
C TYR A 230 -3.12 -10.94 20.80
N SER A 231 -2.46 -10.82 21.94
CA SER A 231 -2.95 -10.07 23.11
C SER A 231 -1.82 -9.22 23.66
N GLU A 232 -2.12 -8.24 24.52
CA GLU A 232 -1.07 -7.43 25.16
C GLU A 232 -0.09 -8.29 25.98
N SER A 233 -0.55 -9.44 26.49
CA SER A 233 0.28 -10.42 27.21
C SER A 233 1.05 -11.39 26.30
N ASN A 234 0.68 -11.50 25.02
CA ASN A 234 1.29 -12.44 24.09
C ASN A 234 1.29 -11.87 22.66
N LEU A 235 2.41 -11.24 22.32
CA LEU A 235 2.68 -10.71 20.98
C LEU A 235 3.49 -11.69 20.12
N ARG A 236 3.57 -12.97 20.53
CA ARG A 236 4.28 -14.05 19.82
C ARG A 236 5.69 -13.64 19.34
N GLY A 237 6.48 -13.13 20.28
CA GLY A 237 7.88 -12.74 20.04
C GLY A 237 8.10 -11.32 19.52
N ARG A 238 7.04 -10.56 19.20
CA ARG A 238 7.18 -9.12 18.90
C ARG A 238 7.40 -8.32 20.18
N ALA A 239 8.24 -7.28 20.10
CA ALA A 239 8.58 -6.45 21.25
C ALA A 239 7.45 -5.47 21.62
N THR A 240 6.71 -4.96 20.65
CA THR A 240 5.61 -4.00 20.84
C THR A 240 4.39 -4.33 20.00
N VAL A 241 3.22 -3.78 20.37
CA VAL A 241 2.00 -3.86 19.53
C VAL A 241 2.24 -3.26 18.15
N LEU A 242 3.01 -2.18 18.06
CA LEU A 242 3.38 -1.59 16.77
C LEU A 242 4.19 -2.57 15.89
N ASP A 243 5.09 -3.38 16.48
CA ASP A 243 5.79 -4.42 15.72
C ASP A 243 4.84 -5.48 15.18
N ALA A 244 3.87 -5.92 16.00
CA ALA A 244 2.86 -6.89 15.58
C ALA A 244 1.98 -6.33 14.45
N VAL A 245 1.58 -5.05 14.54
CA VAL A 245 0.84 -4.35 13.47
C VAL A 245 1.67 -4.27 12.19
N LEU A 246 2.94 -3.88 12.26
CA LEU A 246 3.79 -3.71 11.08
C LEU A 246 4.12 -5.05 10.38
N ASP A 247 4.19 -6.15 11.14
CA ASP A 247 4.30 -7.48 10.58
C ASP A 247 3.00 -7.92 9.89
N GLU A 248 1.85 -7.69 10.53
CA GLU A 248 0.56 -8.01 9.93
C GLU A 248 0.33 -7.20 8.65
N ARG A 249 0.68 -5.91 8.66
CA ARG A 249 0.68 -5.05 7.46
C ARG A 249 1.55 -5.59 6.35
N ARG A 250 2.76 -6.05 6.68
CA ARG A 250 3.68 -6.61 5.68
C ARG A 250 3.10 -7.86 5.03
N MET A 251 2.45 -8.73 5.81
CA MET A 251 1.84 -9.95 5.30
C MET A 251 0.59 -9.63 4.47
N GLU A 252 -0.36 -8.89 5.04
CA GLU A 252 -1.65 -8.59 4.44
C GLU A 252 -1.51 -7.76 3.15
N LEU A 253 -0.73 -6.67 3.21
CA LEU A 253 -0.54 -5.73 2.11
C LEU A 253 0.68 -6.07 1.24
N ALA A 254 1.19 -7.31 1.32
CA ALA A 254 2.32 -7.75 0.52
C ALA A 254 2.08 -7.44 -0.98
N PHE A 255 3.07 -6.81 -1.62
CA PHE A 255 3.09 -6.42 -3.03
C PHE A 255 2.15 -5.26 -3.43
N GLU A 256 1.34 -4.74 -2.51
CA GLU A 256 0.40 -3.66 -2.81
C GLU A 256 1.07 -2.27 -2.64
N PHE A 257 1.12 -1.50 -3.73
CA PHE A 257 1.44 -0.06 -3.77
C PHE A 257 2.70 0.41 -3.01
N GLY A 258 3.65 -0.49 -2.77
CA GLY A 258 4.89 -0.17 -2.07
C GLY A 258 4.75 0.08 -0.56
N TYR A 259 3.61 -0.29 0.05
CA TYR A 259 3.32 -0.02 1.47
C TYR A 259 4.47 -0.38 2.40
N ARG A 260 5.12 -1.54 2.20
CA ARG A 260 6.22 -1.97 3.08
C ARG A 260 7.36 -0.95 3.19
N ARG A 261 7.72 -0.29 2.09
CA ARG A 261 8.77 0.73 2.11
C ARG A 261 8.34 1.89 2.99
N ASP A 262 7.14 2.40 2.76
CA ASP A 262 6.66 3.58 3.47
C ASP A 262 6.36 3.28 4.94
N ASP A 263 5.88 2.06 5.25
CA ASP A 263 5.68 1.53 6.59
C ASP A 263 6.96 1.56 7.42
N LEU A 264 8.07 1.08 6.85
CA LEU A 264 9.36 1.10 7.52
C LEU A 264 9.84 2.52 7.75
N LEU A 265 9.85 3.30 6.67
CA LEU A 265 10.44 4.61 6.67
C LEU A 265 9.68 5.59 7.59
N ARG A 266 8.35 5.62 7.58
CA ARG A 266 7.56 6.52 8.46
C ARG A 266 7.69 6.17 9.94
N ASN A 267 8.00 4.90 10.23
CA ASN A 267 8.24 4.40 11.59
C ASN A 267 9.73 4.42 11.97
N ASN A 268 10.56 5.13 11.21
CA ASN A 268 12.00 5.26 11.44
C ASN A 268 12.73 3.91 11.53
N ARG A 269 12.35 2.96 10.65
CA ARG A 269 12.96 1.63 10.55
C ARG A 269 13.74 1.49 9.25
N PRO A 270 14.94 0.89 9.29
CA PRO A 270 15.73 0.69 8.09
C PRO A 270 15.04 -0.29 7.13
N LEU A 271 15.21 -0.05 5.84
CA LEU A 271 14.91 -1.03 4.80
C LEU A 271 16.12 -1.94 4.67
N VAL A 272 16.00 -3.16 5.20
CA VAL A 272 17.06 -4.17 5.18
C VAL A 272 16.72 -5.24 4.14
N ARG A 273 17.58 -5.40 3.14
CA ARG A 273 17.59 -6.49 2.18
C ARG A 273 18.86 -7.29 2.41
N SER A 274 18.77 -8.44 3.08
CA SER A 274 19.93 -9.30 3.34
C SER A 274 19.67 -10.70 2.82
N TYR A 275 19.52 -10.82 1.49
CA TYR A 275 19.20 -12.08 0.84
C TYR A 275 20.46 -12.91 0.54
N THR A 276 20.26 -14.23 0.46
CA THR A 276 21.32 -15.20 0.19
C THR A 276 21.70 -15.31 -1.29
N THR A 277 20.88 -14.72 -2.17
CA THR A 277 20.93 -14.92 -3.64
C THR A 277 22.05 -14.19 -4.38
N ASN A 278 22.82 -13.32 -3.70
CA ASN A 278 23.90 -12.49 -4.28
C ASN A 278 23.52 -11.72 -5.56
N LEU A 279 22.25 -11.39 -5.75
CA LEU A 279 21.77 -10.59 -6.87
C LEU A 279 22.07 -9.10 -6.66
N PRO A 280 22.20 -8.31 -7.75
CA PRO A 280 22.26 -6.85 -7.63
C PRO A 280 21.06 -6.32 -6.83
N GLY A 281 21.33 -5.58 -5.76
CA GLY A 281 20.28 -5.11 -4.85
C GLY A 281 20.07 -5.96 -3.58
N ASP A 282 20.77 -7.10 -3.48
CA ASP A 282 20.89 -7.88 -2.26
C ASP A 282 21.94 -7.24 -1.33
N LYS A 283 21.81 -7.47 -0.02
CA LYS A 283 22.71 -6.96 1.03
C LYS A 283 22.76 -5.43 1.11
N ILE A 284 21.62 -4.78 0.92
CA ILE A 284 21.45 -3.33 1.06
C ILE A 284 20.71 -3.03 2.37
N THR A 285 21.23 -2.06 3.11
CA THR A 285 20.50 -1.42 4.21
C THR A 285 20.35 0.06 3.88
N VAL A 286 19.11 0.52 3.74
CA VAL A 286 18.79 1.94 3.55
C VAL A 286 18.21 2.49 4.84
N GLN A 287 18.87 3.47 5.43
CA GLN A 287 18.38 4.14 6.63
C GLN A 287 17.21 5.07 6.29
N PRO A 288 16.27 5.33 7.22
CA PRO A 288 15.14 6.24 6.97
C PRO A 288 15.54 7.67 6.58
N THR A 289 16.74 8.08 6.99
CA THR A 289 17.32 9.41 6.76
C THR A 289 18.29 9.45 5.58
N ASP A 290 18.49 8.32 4.89
CA ASP A 290 19.41 8.23 3.76
C ASP A 290 18.92 9.13 2.60
N ALA A 291 19.84 9.80 1.93
CA ALA A 291 19.52 10.72 0.83
C ALA A 291 18.86 9.99 -0.35
N THR A 292 19.17 8.70 -0.54
CA THR A 292 18.59 7.85 -1.58
C THR A 292 17.13 7.49 -1.34
N VAL A 293 16.58 7.78 -0.15
CA VAL A 293 15.15 7.62 0.13
C VAL A 293 14.32 8.52 -0.78
N VAL A 294 14.81 9.70 -1.15
CA VAL A 294 14.08 10.59 -2.06
C VAL A 294 14.70 10.48 -3.45
N PHE A 295 13.95 9.93 -4.40
CA PHE A 295 14.40 9.82 -5.79
C PHE A 295 14.82 11.18 -6.36
N LEU A 296 15.83 11.16 -7.21
CA LEU A 296 16.23 12.33 -7.98
C LEU A 296 15.08 12.83 -8.85
N LEU A 297 14.99 14.15 -9.01
CA LEU A 297 14.14 14.77 -10.01
C LEU A 297 14.62 14.36 -11.41
N PRO A 298 13.72 14.07 -12.36
CA PRO A 298 14.09 13.74 -13.72
C PRO A 298 14.94 14.85 -14.34
N GLN A 299 16.05 14.48 -14.97
CA GLN A 299 16.97 15.46 -15.56
C GLN A 299 16.29 16.30 -16.65
N THR A 300 15.35 15.71 -17.40
CA THR A 300 14.55 16.41 -18.42
C THR A 300 13.78 17.58 -17.84
N GLU A 301 13.23 17.44 -16.63
CA GLU A 301 12.50 18.49 -15.93
C GLU A 301 13.45 19.59 -15.45
N MET A 302 14.60 19.20 -14.90
CA MET A 302 15.65 20.12 -14.43
C MET A 302 16.22 20.97 -15.57
N SER A 303 16.38 20.39 -16.76
CA SER A 303 16.89 21.11 -17.94
C SER A 303 15.92 22.17 -18.47
N VAL A 304 14.62 22.00 -18.26
CA VAL A 304 13.58 22.89 -18.77
C VAL A 304 13.18 23.96 -17.74
N ASN A 305 13.19 23.65 -16.45
CA ASN A 305 12.78 24.56 -15.39
C ASN A 305 13.98 24.94 -14.48
N PRO A 306 14.57 26.13 -14.65
CA PRO A 306 15.74 26.56 -13.88
C PRO A 306 15.43 26.85 -12.39
N ASN A 307 14.16 26.92 -12.00
CA ASN A 307 13.75 27.11 -10.60
C ASN A 307 13.72 25.81 -9.79
N LEU A 308 13.98 24.66 -10.42
CA LEU A 308 14.05 23.38 -9.72
C LEU A 308 15.40 23.19 -9.03
N VAL A 309 15.33 22.75 -7.79
CA VAL A 309 16.50 22.32 -7.01
C VAL A 309 16.43 20.81 -6.81
N GLN A 310 17.53 20.13 -7.17
CA GLN A 310 17.66 18.68 -7.06
C GLN A 310 17.59 18.24 -5.60
N ASN A 311 17.12 17.01 -5.36
CA ASN A 311 17.18 16.42 -4.03
C ASN A 311 18.65 16.14 -3.66
N PRO A 312 19.06 16.36 -2.39
CA PRO A 312 20.40 15.99 -1.93
C PRO A 312 20.70 14.51 -2.21
N GLN A 313 21.98 14.20 -2.44
CA GLN A 313 22.52 12.83 -2.51
C GLN A 313 23.59 12.67 -1.44
#